data_AF-A0A970EF91-F1
#
_entry.id   AF-A0A970EF91-F1
#
_cell.length_a   1.000
_cell.length_b   1.000
_cell.length_c   1.000
_cell.angle_alpha   90.00
_cell.angle_beta   90.00
_cell.angle_gamma   90.00
#
_symmetry.space_group_name_H-M   'P 1'
#
loop_
_entity.id
_entity.type
_entity.pdbx_description
1 polymer ?
#
loop_
_entity_poly.entity_id
_entity_poly.type
_entity_poly.pdbx_seq_one_letter_code
_entity_poly.pdbx_strand_id
1 'polypeptide(L)'
;MKIIVGAGAAGMMAAGTAASLGKDVILIEKNDELGKKLKITGKGRCNLTCACDKDEFFKNIPTNPSFLYSAFSQFSNYDTISFFENLGVKTKVERGMRVFPESDKAKDVVDALKKYVFSNNAKVIKGEVKQLLFDDGKVIGVKLSGGEKIYGDG
;
A
#
# COMPACT_ATOMS: atom_id res chain seq x y z
N MET A 1 7.98 -5.19 -17.04
CA MET A 1 8.14 -4.94 -15.59
C MET A 1 7.48 -3.64 -15.13
N LYS A 2 6.71 -3.67 -14.03
CA LYS A 2 6.14 -2.49 -13.35
C LYS A 2 7.00 -2.08 -12.15
N ILE A 3 7.24 -0.78 -12.01
CA ILE A 3 8.08 -0.19 -10.96
C ILE A 3 7.18 0.54 -9.97
N ILE A 4 7.31 0.19 -8.69
CA ILE A 4 6.56 0.83 -7.59
C ILE A 4 7.57 1.40 -6.61
N VAL A 5 7.39 2.67 -6.25
CA VAL A 5 8.33 3.41 -5.40
C VAL A 5 7.69 3.69 -4.04
N GLY A 6 8.30 3.17 -2.98
CA GLY A 6 7.89 3.29 -1.59
C GLY A 6 7.06 2.10 -1.12
N ALA A 7 7.56 1.34 -0.15
CA ALA A 7 6.87 0.18 0.44
C ALA A 7 6.06 0.58 1.69
N GLY A 8 5.23 1.60 1.55
CA GLY A 8 4.15 1.92 2.49
C GLY A 8 2.89 1.06 2.23
N ALA A 9 1.76 1.45 2.82
CA ALA A 9 0.48 0.75 2.64
C ALA A 9 0.11 0.66 1.15
N ALA A 10 0.04 1.83 0.51
CA ALA A 10 -0.34 1.94 -0.90
C ALA A 10 0.62 1.18 -1.82
N GLY A 11 1.94 1.30 -1.61
CA GLY A 11 2.92 0.63 -2.46
C GLY A 11 2.93 -0.88 -2.30
N MET A 12 2.75 -1.40 -1.07
CA MET A 12 2.64 -2.85 -0.86
C MET A 12 1.33 -3.41 -1.41
N MET A 13 0.20 -2.70 -1.29
CA MET A 13 -1.04 -3.13 -1.94
C MET A 13 -0.88 -3.12 -3.47
N ALA A 14 -0.39 -2.02 -4.05
CA ALA A 14 -0.18 -1.92 -5.49
C ALA A 14 0.77 -3.01 -6.02
N ALA A 15 1.85 -3.31 -5.29
CA ALA A 15 2.83 -4.31 -5.70
C ALA A 15 2.27 -5.73 -5.62
N GLY A 16 1.62 -6.07 -4.51
CA GLY A 16 1.00 -7.38 -4.36
C GLY A 16 -0.13 -7.60 -5.36
N THR A 17 -0.97 -6.59 -5.61
CA THR A 17 -2.08 -6.69 -6.58
C THR A 17 -1.59 -6.78 -8.02
N ALA A 18 -0.62 -5.96 -8.43
CA ALA A 18 -0.08 -6.05 -9.77
C ALA A 18 0.60 -7.42 -10.01
N ALA A 19 1.33 -7.93 -9.01
CA ALA A 19 1.98 -9.22 -9.11
C ALA A 19 0.98 -10.39 -9.07
N SER A 20 -0.11 -10.29 -8.28
CA SER A 20 -1.18 -11.29 -8.28
C SER A 20 -1.92 -11.39 -9.62
N LEU A 21 -1.85 -10.34 -10.43
CA LEU A 21 -2.37 -10.30 -11.81
C LEU A 21 -1.33 -10.76 -12.85
N GLY A 22 -0.24 -11.41 -12.42
CA GLY A 22 0.78 -11.97 -13.31
C GLY A 22 1.71 -10.94 -13.93
N LYS A 23 1.83 -9.73 -13.36
CA LYS A 23 2.80 -8.73 -13.82
C LYS A 23 4.14 -8.92 -13.12
N ASP A 24 5.24 -8.74 -13.85
CA ASP A 24 6.56 -8.61 -13.25
C ASP A 24 6.65 -7.28 -12.49
N VAL A 25 6.86 -7.33 -11.18
CA VAL A 25 6.85 -6.14 -10.32
C VAL A 25 8.17 -6.00 -9.57
N ILE A 26 8.69 -4.78 -9.53
CA ILE A 26 9.73 -4.37 -8.60
C ILE A 26 9.23 -3.25 -7.67
N LEU A 27 9.26 -3.52 -6.37
CA LEU A 27 8.95 -2.59 -5.29
C LEU A 27 10.25 -2.07 -4.67
N ILE A 28 10.45 -0.75 -4.70
CA ILE A 28 11.67 -0.08 -4.25
C ILE A 28 11.39 0.68 -2.95
N GLU A 29 12.13 0.37 -1.88
CA GLU A 29 12.02 1.07 -0.58
C GLU A 29 13.37 1.63 -0.14
N LYS A 30 13.39 2.87 0.35
CA LYS A 30 14.64 3.53 0.77
C LYS A 30 15.11 3.08 2.16
N ASN A 31 14.18 2.73 3.04
CA ASN A 31 14.48 2.30 4.41
C ASN A 31 14.86 0.81 4.47
N ASP A 32 15.45 0.39 5.60
CA ASP A 32 15.75 -1.03 5.87
C ASP A 32 14.49 -1.88 6.10
N GLU A 33 13.36 -1.25 6.38
CA GLU A 33 12.11 -1.93 6.68
C GLU A 33 10.95 -1.42 5.84
N LEU A 34 10.18 -2.35 5.27
CA LEU A 34 8.89 -2.07 4.65
C LEU A 34 7.86 -1.67 5.73
N GLY A 35 6.96 -0.76 5.39
CA GLY A 35 5.87 -0.34 6.27
C GLY A 35 6.31 0.41 7.54
N LYS A 36 7.52 0.99 7.58
CA LYS A 36 8.06 1.66 8.77
C LYS A 36 7.09 2.69 9.39
N LYS A 37 6.41 3.49 8.55
CA LYS A 37 5.38 4.43 9.01
C LYS A 37 4.12 3.74 9.52
N LEU A 38 3.67 2.64 8.90
CA LEU A 38 2.49 1.90 9.37
C LEU A 38 2.68 1.40 10.80
N LYS A 39 3.88 0.90 11.12
CA LYS A 39 4.23 0.38 12.46
C LYS A 39 3.97 1.38 13.59
N ILE A 40 4.00 2.68 13.33
CA ILE A 40 3.81 3.73 14.36
C ILE A 40 2.40 4.33 14.35
N THR A 41 1.57 4.05 13.35
CA THR A 41 0.20 4.57 13.28
C THR A 41 -0.68 4.03 14.40
N GLY A 42 -1.65 4.82 14.86
CA GLY A 42 -2.57 4.40 15.92
C GLY A 42 -1.87 4.02 17.22
N LYS A 43 -0.74 4.67 17.54
CA LYS A 43 0.14 4.35 18.69
C LYS A 43 0.67 2.91 18.66
N GLY A 44 1.04 2.44 17.47
CA GLY A 44 1.56 1.08 17.28
C GLY A 44 0.50 0.01 17.06
N ARG A 45 -0.79 0.39 17.01
CA ARG A 45 -1.90 -0.54 16.77
C ARG A 45 -2.37 -0.61 15.32
N CYS A 46 -2.08 0.42 14.53
CA CYS A 46 -2.57 0.61 13.16
C CYS A 46 -4.10 0.76 13.06
N ASN A 47 -4.56 2.01 12.87
CA ASN A 47 -5.95 2.27 12.47
C ASN A 47 -6.07 1.98 10.98
N LEU A 48 -6.60 0.79 10.63
CA LEU A 48 -6.64 0.25 9.27
C LEU A 48 -7.52 1.08 8.34
N THR A 49 -8.74 1.35 8.79
CA THR A 49 -9.81 2.01 8.02
C THR A 49 -10.96 2.45 8.95
N CYS A 50 -12.10 2.84 8.38
CA CYS A 50 -13.35 3.12 9.06
C CYS A 50 -14.41 2.06 8.68
N ALA A 51 -15.25 1.62 9.60
CA ALA A 51 -16.41 0.75 9.33
C ALA A 51 -17.72 1.55 9.12
N CYS A 52 -17.60 2.85 8.89
CA CYS A 52 -18.71 3.76 8.61
C CYS A 52 -19.29 3.56 7.20
N ASP A 53 -20.50 4.05 6.98
CA ASP A 53 -21.10 4.07 5.66
C ASP A 53 -20.35 5.00 4.68
N LYS A 54 -20.72 4.91 3.40
CA LYS A 54 -20.10 5.67 2.33
C LYS A 54 -20.16 7.19 2.58
N ASP A 55 -21.30 7.71 3.01
CA ASP A 55 -21.50 9.15 3.16
C ASP A 55 -20.66 9.69 4.31
N GLU A 56 -20.61 8.98 5.43
CA GLU A 56 -19.74 9.28 6.56
C GLU A 56 -18.25 9.12 6.20
N PHE A 57 -17.88 8.13 5.41
CA PHE A 57 -16.50 7.98 4.91
C PHE A 57 -16.05 9.23 4.14
N PHE A 58 -16.84 9.67 3.15
CA PHE A 58 -16.48 10.85 2.34
C PHE A 58 -16.55 12.17 3.11
N LYS A 59 -17.45 12.30 4.11
CA LYS A 59 -17.47 13.47 5.01
C LYS A 59 -16.16 13.65 5.78
N ASN A 60 -15.44 12.56 6.06
CA ASN A 60 -14.16 12.59 6.77
C ASN A 60 -12.94 12.86 5.86
N ILE A 61 -13.17 13.13 4.56
CA ILE A 61 -12.12 13.46 3.59
C ILE A 61 -12.23 14.96 3.25
N PRO A 62 -11.44 15.82 3.93
CA PRO A 62 -11.64 17.26 3.88
C PRO A 62 -11.29 17.89 2.52
N THR A 63 -10.45 17.22 1.72
CA THR A 63 -9.93 17.76 0.46
C THR A 63 -10.24 16.82 -0.69
N ASN A 64 -10.91 17.36 -1.70
CA ASN A 64 -11.21 16.67 -2.97
C ASN A 64 -11.79 15.25 -2.79
N PRO A 65 -12.87 15.06 -1.99
CA PRO A 65 -13.46 13.74 -1.76
C PRO A 65 -13.95 13.09 -3.06
N SER A 66 -14.37 13.90 -4.05
CA SER A 66 -14.87 13.41 -5.33
C SER A 66 -13.83 12.66 -6.16
N PHE A 67 -12.55 12.99 -5.99
CA PHE A 67 -11.43 12.28 -6.64
C PHE A 67 -11.39 10.79 -6.28
N LEU A 68 -11.84 10.43 -5.07
CA LEU A 68 -11.77 9.06 -4.57
C LEU A 68 -12.98 8.21 -4.94
N TYR A 69 -14.05 8.77 -5.54
CA TYR A 69 -15.27 8.00 -5.82
C TYR A 69 -15.02 6.76 -6.67
N SER A 70 -14.26 6.90 -7.76
CA SER A 70 -13.97 5.78 -8.68
C SER A 70 -13.09 4.70 -8.02
N ALA A 71 -12.11 5.11 -7.21
CA ALA A 71 -11.28 4.18 -6.47
C ALA A 71 -12.11 3.45 -5.39
N PHE A 72 -12.91 4.19 -4.63
CA PHE A 72 -13.77 3.65 -3.58
C PHE A 72 -14.84 2.68 -4.11
N SER A 73 -15.40 2.93 -5.30
CA SER A 73 -16.36 2.00 -5.91
C SER A 73 -15.76 0.67 -6.34
N GLN A 74 -14.44 0.63 -6.57
CA GLN A 74 -13.71 -0.59 -6.92
C GLN A 74 -13.08 -1.27 -5.69
N PHE A 75 -12.74 -0.49 -4.67
CA PHE A 75 -12.15 -0.97 -3.43
C PHE A 75 -12.51 -0.02 -2.28
N SER A 76 -13.53 -0.40 -1.52
CA SER A 76 -14.11 0.36 -0.42
C SER A 76 -13.37 0.15 0.91
N ASN A 77 -13.84 0.86 1.94
CA ASN A 77 -13.41 0.64 3.30
C ASN A 77 -13.74 -0.78 3.81
N TYR A 78 -14.86 -1.38 3.38
CA TYR A 78 -15.20 -2.76 3.74
C TYR A 78 -14.33 -3.77 3.00
N ASP A 79 -13.99 -3.52 1.74
CA ASP A 79 -13.02 -4.34 1.00
C ASP A 79 -11.65 -4.32 1.67
N THR A 80 -11.26 -3.18 2.26
CA THR A 80 -10.04 -3.08 3.09
C THR A 80 -10.11 -4.02 4.30
N ILE A 81 -11.24 -4.07 5.00
CA ILE A 81 -11.44 -4.98 6.15
C ILE A 81 -11.30 -6.44 5.68
N SER A 82 -12.08 -6.83 4.67
CA SER A 82 -12.08 -8.19 4.13
C SER A 82 -10.72 -8.60 3.57
N PHE A 83 -9.99 -7.67 2.94
CA PHE A 83 -8.63 -7.91 2.46
C PHE A 83 -7.69 -8.33 3.59
N PHE A 84 -7.71 -7.62 4.72
CA PHE A 84 -6.86 -7.98 5.86
C PHE A 84 -7.31 -9.26 6.56
N GLU A 85 -8.62 -9.50 6.67
CA GLU A 85 -9.14 -10.75 7.22
C GLU A 85 -8.75 -11.97 6.38
N ASN A 86 -8.81 -11.85 5.05
CA ASN A 86 -8.36 -12.89 4.11
C ASN A 86 -6.85 -13.16 4.20
N LEU A 87 -6.06 -12.17 4.61
CA LEU A 87 -4.63 -12.35 4.91
C LEU A 87 -4.36 -12.90 6.32
N GLY A 88 -5.41 -13.18 7.10
CA GLY A 88 -5.33 -13.75 8.44
C GLY A 88 -5.25 -12.73 9.57
N VAL A 89 -5.49 -11.44 9.29
CA VAL A 89 -5.53 -10.37 10.31
C VAL A 89 -6.99 -10.10 10.67
N LYS A 90 -7.47 -10.73 11.75
CA LYS A 90 -8.80 -10.43 12.30
C LYS A 90 -8.89 -8.97 12.73
N THR A 91 -10.06 -8.37 12.55
CA THR A 91 -10.28 -6.96 12.84
C THR A 91 -11.34 -6.75 13.92
N LYS A 92 -11.25 -5.60 14.62
CA LYS A 92 -12.25 -5.13 15.57
C LYS A 92 -12.61 -3.68 15.29
N VAL A 93 -13.87 -3.33 15.53
CA VAL A 93 -14.38 -1.96 15.44
C VAL A 93 -14.38 -1.34 16.84
N GLU A 94 -13.75 -0.19 16.97
CA GLU A 94 -13.75 0.62 18.19
C GLU A 94 -14.58 1.91 18.02
N ARG A 95 -14.67 2.72 19.09
CA ARG A 95 -15.37 4.01 19.10
C ARG A 95 -15.01 4.87 17.89
N GLY A 96 -16.03 5.47 17.28
CA GLY A 96 -15.90 6.30 16.08
C GLY A 96 -15.67 5.48 14.81
N MET A 97 -16.18 4.24 14.77
CA MET A 97 -16.09 3.31 13.63
C MET A 97 -14.65 3.00 13.20
N ARG A 98 -13.67 3.17 14.10
CA ARG A 98 -12.25 2.94 13.79
C ARG A 98 -11.95 1.46 13.78
N VAL A 99 -11.24 0.98 12.77
CA VAL A 99 -10.93 -0.44 12.62
C VAL A 99 -9.47 -0.70 12.99
N PHE A 100 -9.26 -1.67 13.89
CA PHE A 100 -7.94 -2.11 14.35
C PHE A 100 -7.78 -3.62 14.15
N PRO A 101 -6.55 -4.14 14.05
CA PRO A 101 -6.32 -5.56 14.22
C PRO A 101 -6.76 -5.98 15.64
N GLU A 102 -7.36 -7.16 15.79
CA GLU A 102 -7.78 -7.67 17.11
C GLU A 102 -6.61 -7.70 18.11
N SER A 103 -5.41 -8.01 17.62
CA SER A 103 -4.16 -8.11 18.37
C SER A 103 -3.59 -6.79 18.89
N ASP A 104 -4.14 -5.64 18.46
CA ASP A 104 -3.59 -4.30 18.71
C ASP A 104 -2.14 -4.09 18.24
N LYS A 105 -1.65 -4.90 17.29
CA LYS A 105 -0.29 -4.80 16.78
C LYS A 105 -0.26 -4.38 15.32
N ALA A 106 0.25 -3.17 15.06
CA ALA A 106 0.55 -2.70 13.70
C ALA A 106 1.53 -3.62 12.96
N LYS A 107 2.36 -4.36 13.71
CA LYS A 107 3.27 -5.37 13.16
C LYS A 107 2.52 -6.43 12.35
N ASP A 108 1.35 -6.88 12.82
CA ASP A 108 0.59 -7.95 12.16
C ASP A 108 0.05 -7.47 10.80
N VAL A 109 -0.38 -6.20 10.74
CA VAL A 109 -0.81 -5.54 9.50
C VAL A 109 0.34 -5.42 8.50
N VAL A 110 1.51 -4.98 8.96
CA VAL A 110 2.71 -4.85 8.12
C VAL A 110 3.18 -6.21 7.63
N ASP A 111 3.21 -7.22 8.49
CA ASP A 111 3.67 -8.56 8.12
C ASP A 111 2.68 -9.25 7.16
N ALA A 112 1.37 -8.99 7.29
CA ALA A 112 0.36 -9.41 6.32
C ALA A 112 0.58 -8.78 4.94
N LEU A 113 0.83 -7.47 4.86
CA LEU A 113 1.15 -6.79 3.60
C LEU A 113 2.45 -7.31 2.97
N LYS A 114 3.48 -7.54 3.78
CA LYS A 114 4.73 -8.16 3.30
C LYS A 114 4.46 -9.55 2.73
N LYS A 115 3.71 -10.38 3.45
CA LYS A 115 3.31 -11.72 2.98
C LYS A 115 2.57 -11.60 1.64
N TYR A 116 1.63 -10.68 1.52
CA TYR A 116 0.90 -10.46 0.27
C TYR A 116 1.83 -10.09 -0.91
N VAL A 117 2.83 -9.22 -0.68
CA VAL A 117 3.84 -8.87 -1.70
C VAL A 117 4.67 -10.10 -2.10
N PHE A 118 5.24 -10.81 -1.14
CA PHE A 118 6.17 -11.92 -1.42
C PHE A 118 5.46 -13.17 -1.95
N SER A 119 4.28 -13.51 -1.44
CA SER A 119 3.50 -14.66 -1.91
C SER A 119 2.99 -14.50 -3.34
N ASN A 120 2.89 -13.26 -3.84
CA ASN A 120 2.58 -12.97 -5.23
C ASN A 120 3.82 -12.76 -6.12
N ASN A 121 5.02 -13.08 -5.61
CA ASN A 121 6.29 -12.97 -6.34
C ASN A 121 6.72 -11.55 -6.76
N ALA A 122 6.22 -10.50 -6.09
CA ALA A 122 6.76 -9.15 -6.29
C ALA A 122 8.19 -9.05 -5.73
N LYS A 123 9.14 -8.61 -6.57
CA LYS A 123 10.53 -8.40 -6.14
C LYS A 123 10.64 -7.14 -5.31
N VAL A 124 11.34 -7.20 -4.18
CA VAL A 124 11.61 -6.03 -3.34
C VAL A 124 13.10 -5.73 -3.34
N ILE A 125 13.46 -4.45 -3.53
CA ILE A 125 14.84 -3.99 -3.40
C ILE A 125 14.92 -2.77 -2.48
N LYS A 126 16.06 -2.65 -1.79
CA LYS A 126 16.39 -1.42 -1.05
C LYS A 126 17.02 -0.42 -2.01
N GLY A 127 16.44 0.78 -2.12
CA GLY A 127 16.95 1.84 -2.98
C GLY A 127 16.23 3.16 -2.76
N GLU A 128 16.96 4.27 -2.86
CA GLU A 128 16.35 5.60 -2.89
C GLU A 128 16.24 6.07 -4.34
N VAL A 129 15.02 6.17 -4.86
CA VAL A 129 14.77 6.76 -6.19
C VAL A 129 14.99 8.27 -6.12
N LYS A 130 15.85 8.79 -7.00
CA LYS A 130 16.17 10.22 -7.10
C LYS A 130 15.57 10.89 -8.33
N GLN A 131 15.40 10.14 -9.42
CA GLN A 131 14.93 10.69 -10.69
C GLN A 131 14.02 9.70 -11.42
N LEU A 132 13.02 10.23 -12.12
CA LEU A 132 12.30 9.50 -13.16
C LEU A 132 13.08 9.61 -14.47
N LEU A 133 13.11 8.53 -15.25
CA LEU A 133 13.71 8.49 -16.58
C LEU A 133 12.60 8.64 -17.62
N PHE A 134 12.82 9.52 -18.60
CA PHE A 134 11.86 9.81 -19.65
C PHE A 134 12.45 9.51 -21.03
N ASP A 135 11.59 9.02 -21.91
CA ASP A 135 11.83 8.92 -23.34
C ASP A 135 10.53 9.23 -24.08
N ASP A 136 10.59 10.11 -25.09
CA ASP A 136 9.44 10.60 -25.85
C ASP A 136 8.20 10.97 -24.98
N GLY A 137 8.44 11.72 -23.90
CA GLY A 137 7.39 12.16 -22.96
C GLY A 137 6.81 11.07 -22.05
N LYS A 138 7.28 9.81 -22.17
CA LYS A 138 6.84 8.68 -21.35
C LYS A 138 7.85 8.37 -20.26
N VAL A 139 7.36 7.92 -19.10
CA VAL A 139 8.23 7.40 -18.04
C VAL A 139 8.67 5.99 -18.43
N ILE A 140 9.97 5.79 -18.58
CA ILE A 140 10.57 4.50 -18.96
C ILE A 140 11.33 3.83 -17.80
N GLY A 141 11.45 4.50 -16.66
CA GLY A 141 12.20 3.96 -15.54
C GLY A 141 12.52 4.95 -14.44
N VAL A 142 13.42 4.55 -13.55
CA VAL A 142 13.90 5.33 -12.41
C VAL A 142 15.41 5.24 -12.28
N LYS A 143 16.02 6.28 -11.71
CA LYS A 143 17.43 6.29 -11.29
C LYS A 143 17.53 6.34 -9.77
N LEU A 144 18.32 5.43 -9.22
CA LEU A 144 18.61 5.35 -7.79
C LEU A 144 19.72 6.33 -7.38
N SER A 145 19.84 6.60 -6.08
CA SER A 145 20.87 7.47 -5.51
C SER A 145 22.30 7.02 -5.82
N GLY A 146 22.53 5.71 -5.94
CA GLY A 146 23.82 5.12 -6.36
C GLY A 146 24.12 5.22 -7.86
N GLY A 147 23.25 5.83 -8.65
CA GLY A 147 23.42 6.00 -10.11
C GLY A 147 22.84 4.86 -10.96
N GLU A 148 22.52 3.72 -10.36
CA GLU A 148 21.83 2.59 -11.00
C GLU A 148 20.51 3.04 -11.64
N LYS A 149 20.23 2.50 -12.84
CA LYS A 149 18.99 2.76 -13.59
C LYS A 149 18.17 1.47 -13.68
N ILE A 150 16.89 1.58 -13.38
CA ILE A 150 15.92 0.48 -13.49
C ILE A 150 14.87 0.90 -14.51
N TYR A 151 14.76 0.14 -15.59
CA TYR A 151 13.79 0.38 -16.66
C TYR A 151 12.53 -0.44 -16.43
N GLY A 152 11.38 0.11 -16.77
CA GLY A 152 10.08 -0.55 -16.67
C GLY A 152 9.27 -0.35 -17.95
N ASP A 153 8.18 -1.09 -18.07
CA ASP A 153 7.28 -0.94 -19.21
C ASP A 153 6.41 0.29 -18.95
N GLY A 154 6.57 1.28 -19.83
CA GLY A 154 5.67 2.42 -19.96
C GLY A 154 4.20 2.00 -20.06
#